data_AF-A0A6A7M3T3-F1
#
_entry.id   AF-A0A6A7M3T3-F1
#
_cell.length_a   1.000
_cell.length_b   1.000
_cell.length_c   1.000
_cell.angle_alpha   90.00
_cell.angle_beta   90.00
_cell.angle_gamma   90.00
#
_symmetry.space_group_name_H-M   'P 1'
#
loop_
_entity.id
_entity.type
_entity.pdbx_description
1 polymer ?
#
loop_
_entity_poly.entity_id
_entity_poly.type
_entity_poly.pdbx_seq_one_letter_code
_entity_poly.pdbx_strand_id
1 'polypeptide(L)'
;MPISHQRGFEALKVGVIDAAVNNLPLYFTSCHFEVAKYFSPTEHSMAPGALVFSKQVWGTLSKEDQAIIQATAKESVPYMRKLCDEAEISTRKVVVATGAETVVDVDKASFANA
;
A
#
# COMPACT_ATOMS: atom_id res chain seq x y z
N MET A 1 15.34 8.84 -1.45
CA MET A 1 15.67 9.29 -0.08
C MET A 1 14.72 8.60 0.90
N PRO A 2 15.21 7.91 1.95
CA PRO A 2 14.33 7.30 2.95
C PRO A 2 13.62 8.37 3.79
N ILE A 3 12.29 8.33 3.82
CA ILE A 3 11.43 9.18 4.66
C ILE A 3 10.41 8.27 5.33
N SER A 4 10.12 8.51 6.62
CA SER A 4 9.06 7.78 7.29
C SER A 4 7.71 8.07 6.63
N HIS A 5 6.84 7.06 6.53
CA HIS A 5 5.54 7.19 5.87
C HIS A 5 4.75 8.42 6.37
N GLN A 6 4.75 8.66 7.68
CA GLN A 6 4.06 9.78 8.33
C GLN A 6 4.53 11.17 7.88
N ARG A 7 5.76 11.30 7.36
CA ARG A 7 6.33 12.56 6.90
C ARG A 7 6.25 12.73 5.38
N GLY A 8 5.75 11.74 4.65
CA GLY A 8 5.72 11.73 3.18
C GLY A 8 4.93 12.91 2.61
N PHE A 9 3.72 13.16 3.11
CA PHE A 9 2.87 14.26 2.65
C PHE A 9 3.55 15.62 2.80
N GLU A 10 4.05 15.96 3.99
CA GLU A 10 4.71 17.25 4.22
C GLU A 10 6.00 17.37 3.40
N ALA A 11 6.77 16.29 3.26
CA ALA A 11 7.98 16.30 2.45
C ALA A 11 7.70 16.57 0.96
N LEU A 12 6.60 16.02 0.42
CA LEU A 12 6.11 16.36 -0.93
C LEU A 12 5.65 17.82 -1.00
N LYS A 13 4.85 18.26 -0.03
CA LYS A 13 4.26 19.60 0.02
C LYS A 13 5.30 20.72 0.02
N VAL A 14 6.39 20.57 0.78
CA VAL A 14 7.46 21.58 0.86
C VAL A 14 8.56 21.37 -0.18
N GLY A 15 8.43 20.37 -1.07
CA GLY A 15 9.41 20.11 -2.14
C GLY A 15 10.73 19.52 -1.65
N VAL A 16 10.76 18.85 -0.50
CA VAL A 16 11.93 18.08 -0.04
C VAL A 16 12.10 16.80 -0.87
N ILE A 17 11.00 16.27 -1.40
CA ILE A 17 10.97 15.20 -2.40
C ILE A 17 9.99 15.55 -3.50
N ASP A 18 10.29 15.08 -4.71
CA ASP A 18 9.43 15.30 -5.89
C ASP A 18 8.38 14.20 -6.07
N ALA A 19 8.65 13.00 -5.55
CA ALA A 19 7.80 11.83 -5.73
C ALA A 19 7.90 10.84 -4.57
N ALA A 20 6.84 10.05 -4.42
CA ALA A 20 6.77 8.89 -3.55
C ALA A 20 6.17 7.70 -4.32
N VAL A 21 6.46 6.48 -3.88
CA VAL A 21 5.93 5.25 -4.49
C VAL A 21 4.95 4.57 -3.54
N ASN A 22 3.75 4.27 -4.03
CA ASN A 22 2.75 3.49 -3.30
C ASN A 22 1.65 2.98 -4.24
N ASN A 23 0.80 2.08 -3.76
CA ASN A 23 -0.41 1.68 -4.47
C ASN A 23 -1.47 2.78 -4.44
N LEU A 24 -2.48 2.65 -5.30
CA LEU A 24 -3.52 3.67 -5.50
C LEU A 24 -4.36 3.92 -4.23
N PRO A 25 -4.82 2.90 -3.46
CA PRO A 25 -5.49 3.12 -2.18
C PRO A 25 -4.68 3.98 -1.21
N LEU A 26 -3.37 3.72 -1.09
CA LEU A 26 -2.54 4.45 -0.14
C LEU A 26 -2.18 5.86 -0.62
N TYR A 27 -2.04 6.06 -1.94
CA TYR A 27 -1.95 7.40 -2.53
C TYR A 27 -3.18 8.26 -2.19
N PHE A 28 -4.37 7.67 -2.23
CA PHE A 28 -5.61 8.35 -1.84
C PHE A 28 -5.72 8.60 -0.33
N THR A 29 -5.57 7.57 0.51
CA THR A 29 -5.75 7.72 1.96
C THR A 29 -4.68 8.56 2.64
N SER A 30 -3.50 8.72 2.02
CA SER A 30 -2.45 9.62 2.49
C SER A 30 -2.61 11.06 1.98
N CYS A 31 -3.70 11.36 1.26
CA CYS A 31 -3.95 12.65 0.61
C CYS A 31 -2.82 13.11 -0.34
N HIS A 32 -1.98 12.19 -0.83
CA HIS A 32 -0.85 12.55 -1.69
C HIS A 32 -1.31 13.19 -3.01
N PHE A 33 -2.54 12.94 -3.44
CA PHE A 33 -3.14 13.56 -4.61
C PHE A 33 -3.24 15.09 -4.53
N GLU A 34 -3.26 15.68 -3.33
CA GLU A 34 -3.31 17.14 -3.17
C GLU A 34 -1.99 17.82 -3.54
N VAL A 35 -0.87 17.11 -3.38
CA VAL A 35 0.49 17.66 -3.49
C VAL A 35 1.33 17.00 -4.59
N ALA A 36 0.92 15.81 -5.06
CA ALA A 36 1.54 15.07 -6.16
C ALA A 36 0.46 14.68 -7.17
N LYS A 37 0.24 15.53 -8.18
CA LYS A 37 -0.92 15.44 -9.09
C LYS A 37 -0.85 14.30 -10.11
N TYR A 38 0.34 13.74 -10.36
CA TYR A 38 0.55 12.69 -11.35
C TYR A 38 0.72 11.34 -10.67
N PHE A 39 -0.04 10.35 -11.11
CA PHE A 39 0.07 8.96 -10.68
C PHE A 39 0.38 8.05 -11.88
N SER A 40 1.54 7.37 -11.84
CA SER A 40 1.97 6.46 -12.91
C SER A 40 1.96 5.01 -12.41
N PRO A 41 1.04 4.15 -12.87
CA PRO A 41 0.92 2.75 -12.48
C PRO A 41 2.02 1.89 -13.12
N THR A 42 3.24 2.06 -12.63
CA THR A 42 4.44 1.32 -13.09
C THR A 42 4.45 -0.13 -12.62
N GLU A 43 3.76 -0.46 -11.53
CA GLU A 43 3.71 -1.82 -10.95
C GLU A 43 5.08 -2.48 -10.72
N HIS A 44 6.12 -1.65 -10.51
CA HIS A 44 7.51 -2.09 -10.36
C HIS A 44 7.79 -2.87 -9.07
N SER A 45 6.82 -2.93 -8.14
CA SER A 45 6.95 -3.65 -6.88
C SER A 45 5.60 -4.23 -6.44
N MET A 46 5.62 -5.53 -6.09
CA MET A 46 4.51 -6.24 -5.46
C MET A 46 5.00 -6.79 -4.12
N ALA A 47 5.24 -5.89 -3.17
CA ALA A 47 5.80 -6.25 -1.87
C ALA A 47 4.83 -7.16 -1.09
N PRO A 48 5.27 -8.36 -0.65
CA PRO A 48 4.42 -9.23 0.15
C PRO A 48 4.22 -8.65 1.55
N GLY A 49 2.97 -8.68 2.04
CA GLY A 49 2.66 -8.41 3.44
C GLY A 49 2.88 -9.65 4.32
N ALA A 50 3.35 -9.45 5.55
CA ALA A 50 3.47 -10.51 6.55
C ALA A 50 2.78 -10.09 7.86
N LEU A 51 1.89 -10.95 8.36
CA LEU A 51 1.39 -10.84 9.73
C LEU A 51 2.38 -11.53 10.66
N VAL A 52 3.00 -10.77 11.55
CA VAL A 52 4.02 -11.26 12.48
C VAL A 52 3.51 -11.23 13.91
N PHE A 53 3.97 -12.18 14.72
CA PHE A 53 3.64 -12.28 16.14
C PHE A 53 4.91 -12.36 16.98
N SER A 54 4.92 -11.72 18.15
CA SER A 54 6.06 -11.76 19.07
C SER A 54 6.35 -13.20 19.51
N LYS A 55 7.55 -13.71 19.19
CA LYS A 55 7.96 -15.06 19.57
C LYS A 55 7.97 -15.28 21.09
N GLN A 56 8.31 -14.24 21.86
CA GLN A 56 8.32 -14.32 23.33
C GLN A 56 6.91 -14.53 23.87
N VAL A 57 5.95 -13.70 23.43
CA VAL A 57 4.54 -13.81 23.83
C VAL A 57 3.94 -15.12 23.31
N TRP A 58 4.28 -15.52 22.08
CA TRP A 58 3.80 -16.78 21.52
C TRP A 58 4.16 -17.99 22.39
N GLY A 59 5.35 -17.97 23.00
CA GLY A 59 5.83 -19.01 23.90
C GLY A 59 5.08 -19.08 25.23
N THR A 60 4.35 -18.03 25.64
CA THR A 60 3.56 -18.03 26.87
C THR A 60 2.13 -18.53 26.65
N LEU A 61 1.70 -18.74 25.40
CA LEU A 61 0.35 -19.16 25.06
C LEU A 61 0.19 -20.68 25.09
N SER A 62 -1.01 -21.13 25.45
CA SER A 62 -1.38 -22.54 25.37
C SER A 62 -1.32 -23.05 23.92
N LYS A 63 -1.23 -24.37 23.73
CA LYS A 63 -1.25 -24.96 22.38
C LYS A 63 -2.59 -24.75 21.66
N GLU A 64 -3.67 -24.68 22.42
CA GLU A 64 -5.00 -24.38 21.91
C GLU A 64 -5.08 -22.94 21.37
N ASP A 65 -4.62 -21.95 22.15
CA ASP A 65 -4.61 -20.55 21.72
C ASP A 65 -3.70 -20.34 20.50
N GLN A 66 -2.52 -20.97 20.48
CA GLN A 66 -1.62 -20.95 19.32
C GLN A 66 -2.32 -21.47 18.07
N ALA A 67 -3.07 -22.58 18.18
CA ALA A 67 -3.79 -23.15 17.05
C ALA A 67 -4.92 -22.23 16.56
N ILE A 68 -5.70 -21.63 17.47
CA ILE A 68 -6.77 -20.70 17.14
C ILE A 68 -6.21 -19.47 16.43
N ILE A 69 -5.20 -18.81 16.99
CA ILE A 69 -4.60 -17.62 16.38
C ILE A 69 -4.06 -17.93 15.00
N GLN A 70 -3.40 -19.08 14.81
CA GLN A 70 -2.84 -19.45 13.52
C GLN A 70 -3.92 -19.78 12.48
N ALA A 71 -5.03 -20.40 12.88
CA ALA A 71 -6.17 -20.65 12.00
C ALA A 71 -6.83 -19.32 11.58
N THR A 72 -7.15 -18.46 12.53
CA THR A 72 -7.76 -17.14 12.26
C THR A 72 -6.85 -16.25 11.43
N ALA A 73 -5.53 -16.28 11.66
CA ALA A 73 -4.57 -15.56 10.83
C ALA A 73 -4.64 -16.03 9.37
N LYS A 74 -4.71 -17.34 9.11
CA LYS A 74 -4.85 -17.88 7.75
C LYS A 74 -6.17 -17.49 7.10
N GLU A 75 -7.26 -17.53 7.86
CA GLU A 75 -8.60 -17.12 7.40
C GLU A 75 -8.68 -15.63 7.08
N SER A 76 -7.93 -14.79 7.80
CA SER A 76 -7.90 -13.34 7.57
C SER A 76 -7.28 -12.95 6.23
N VAL A 77 -6.36 -13.75 5.67
CA VAL A 77 -5.64 -13.44 4.43
C VAL A 77 -6.56 -13.31 3.22
N PRO A 78 -7.39 -14.31 2.86
CA PRO A 78 -8.31 -14.17 1.72
C PRO A 78 -9.33 -13.04 1.94
N TYR A 79 -9.76 -12.81 3.19
CA TYR A 79 -10.67 -11.72 3.51
C TYR A 79 -10.02 -10.35 3.27
N MET A 80 -8.80 -10.13 3.78
CA MET A 80 -8.03 -8.92 3.57
C MET A 80 -7.75 -8.67 2.08
N ARG A 81 -7.40 -9.72 1.30
CA ARG A 81 -7.19 -9.60 -0.15
C ARG A 81 -8.44 -9.11 -0.88
N LYS A 82 -9.60 -9.69 -0.55
CA LYS A 82 -10.88 -9.23 -1.11
C LYS A 82 -11.11 -7.74 -0.83
N LEU A 83 -10.85 -7.29 0.40
CA LEU A 83 -10.96 -5.87 0.75
C LEU A 83 -9.96 -4.99 0.00
N CYS A 84 -8.73 -5.47 -0.24
CA CYS A 84 -7.76 -4.76 -1.06
C CYS A 84 -8.25 -4.58 -2.50
N ASP A 85 -8.77 -5.64 -3.12
CA ASP A 85 -9.30 -5.58 -4.49
C ASP A 85 -10.48 -4.59 -4.59
N GLU A 86 -11.40 -4.62 -3.62
CA GLU A 86 -12.52 -3.67 -3.51
C GLU A 86 -12.04 -2.23 -3.30
N ALA A 87 -10.98 -2.04 -2.49
CA ALA A 87 -10.38 -0.72 -2.25
C ALA A 87 -9.71 -0.16 -3.51
N GLU A 88 -9.01 -0.98 -4.29
CA GLU A 88 -8.40 -0.53 -5.55
C GLU A 88 -9.45 -0.08 -6.57
N ILE A 89 -10.53 -0.85 -6.73
CA ILE A 89 -11.62 -0.53 -7.66
C ILE A 89 -12.34 0.75 -7.24
N SER A 90 -12.67 0.89 -5.95
CA SER A 90 -13.36 2.06 -5.43
C SER A 90 -12.48 3.31 -5.48
N THR A 91 -11.22 3.21 -5.06
CA THR A 91 -10.29 4.34 -5.05
C THR A 91 -10.02 4.86 -6.46
N ARG A 92 -9.91 3.98 -7.46
CA ARG A 92 -9.72 4.39 -8.86
C ARG A 92 -10.84 5.31 -9.35
N LYS A 93 -12.09 5.06 -8.95
CA LYS A 93 -13.23 5.92 -9.30
C LYS A 93 -13.15 7.29 -8.62
N VAL A 94 -12.69 7.32 -7.38
CA VAL A 94 -12.63 8.54 -6.57
C VAL A 94 -11.45 9.43 -6.97
N VAL A 95 -10.27 8.85 -7.22
CA VAL A 95 -9.06 9.61 -7.57
C VAL A 95 -9.25 10.39 -8.88
N VAL A 96 -9.97 9.84 -9.87
CA VAL A 96 -10.34 10.59 -11.09
C VAL A 96 -11.13 11.87 -10.76
N ALA A 97 -12.00 11.84 -9.73
CA ALA A 97 -12.77 13.00 -9.31
C ALA A 97 -11.94 14.03 -8.51
N THR A 98 -10.74 13.68 -8.02
CA THR A 98 -9.87 14.60 -7.27
C THR A 98 -9.11 15.60 -8.16
N GLY A 99 -9.10 15.37 -9.48
CA GLY A 99 -8.29 16.15 -10.42
C GLY A 99 -6.84 15.67 -10.55
N ALA A 100 -6.46 14.58 -9.87
CA ALA A 100 -5.19 13.90 -10.12
C ALA A 100 -5.20 13.20 -11.49
N GLU A 101 -4.10 13.33 -12.22
CA GLU A 101 -3.90 12.73 -13.53
C GLU A 101 -3.25 11.36 -13.38
N THR A 102 -3.95 10.31 -13.83
CA THR A 102 -3.37 8.98 -13.95
C THR A 102 -2.74 8.82 -15.33
N VAL A 103 -1.44 8.55 -15.38
CA VAL A 103 -0.74 8.24 -16.63
C VAL A 103 -1.15 6.84 -17.07
N VAL A 104 -1.88 6.72 -18.19
CA VAL A 104 -2.45 5.45 -18.64
C VAL A 104 -1.51 4.62 -19.50
N ASP A 105 -0.57 5.26 -20.20
CA ASP A 105 0.32 4.62 -21.19
C ASP A 105 1.75 4.48 -20.65
N VAL A 106 1.91 3.83 -19.50
CA VAL A 106 3.23 3.55 -18.92
C VAL A 106 3.88 2.35 -19.62
N ASP A 107 5.05 2.56 -20.23
CA ASP A 107 5.87 1.45 -20.75
C ASP A 107 6.53 0.67 -19.61
N LYS A 108 5.80 -0.30 -19.05
CA LYS A 108 6.26 -1.15 -17.94
C LYS A 108 7.51 -1.96 -18.30
N ALA A 109 7.74 -2.28 -19.58
CA ALA A 109 8.89 -3.06 -19.99
C ALA A 109 10.20 -2.28 -19.80
N SER A 110 10.19 -0.97 -20.01
CA SER A 110 11.35 -0.12 -19.73
C SER A 110 11.76 -0.14 -18.26
N PHE A 111 10.79 -0.14 -17.32
CA PHE A 111 11.06 -0.20 -15.88
C PHE A 111 11.54 -1.58 -15.42
N ALA A 112 11.03 -2.66 -16.02
CA ALA A 112 11.41 -4.02 -15.65
C ALA A 112 12.84 -4.38 -16.07
N ASN A 113 13.39 -3.71 -17.10
CA ASN A 113 14.70 -3.99 -17.68
C ASN A 113 15.78 -2.94 -17.33
N ALA A 114 15.47 -2.01 -16.42
CA ALA A 114 16.38 -0.93 -16.00
C ALA A 114 17.39 -1.34 -14.92
#